data_AF-A0A8J6BUT5-F1
#
_entry.id   AF-A0A8J6BUT5-F1
#
_cell.length_a   1.000
_cell.length_b   1.000
_cell.length_c   1.000
_cell.angle_alpha   90.00
_cell.angle_beta   90.00
_cell.angle_gamma   90.00
#
_symmetry.space_group_name_H-M   'P 1'
#
loop_
_entity.id
_entity.type
_entity.pdbx_description
1 polymer ?
#
loop_
_entity_poly.entity_id
_entity_poly.type
_entity_poly.pdbx_seq_one_letter_code
_entity_poly.pdbx_strand_id
1 'polypeptide(L)'
;MIQGKGYAGLSFPGCPTTHQQQFQLFDQTQSFQGQKFIDEHQKIHQLRQGDVTVLPAGVAHWFYNSGDTPVIIIYVYDVNNNANQLEPRHKWPAEVFQANPRRGFGYSLFVYFYGF
;
A
#
# COMPACT_ATOMS: atom_id res chain seq x y z
N MET A 1 -14.89 -0.97 0.64
CA MET A 1 -14.68 -2.23 1.39
C MET A 1 -16.03 -2.73 1.86
N ILE A 2 -16.39 -3.97 1.55
CA ILE A 2 -17.69 -4.52 1.98
C ILE A 2 -17.61 -5.40 3.22
N GLN A 3 -16.40 -5.82 3.62
CA GLN A 3 -16.15 -6.58 4.84
C GLN A 3 -14.71 -6.39 5.33
N GLY A 4 -14.52 -6.35 6.65
CA GLY A 4 -13.22 -6.37 7.32
C GLY A 4 -12.72 -5.00 7.77
N LYS A 5 -11.43 -4.94 8.11
CA LYS A 5 -10.72 -3.72 8.51
C LYS A 5 -9.24 -3.83 8.15
N GLY A 6 -8.58 -2.71 7.90
CA GLY A 6 -7.16 -2.71 7.57
C GLY A 6 -6.58 -1.32 7.44
N TYR A 7 -5.39 -1.29 6.87
CA TYR A 7 -4.66 -0.07 6.55
C TYR A 7 -4.37 -0.04 5.05
N ALA A 8 -4.53 1.11 4.44
CA ALA A 8 -4.18 1.37 3.05
C ALA A 8 -3.17 2.51 2.96
N GLY A 9 -2.17 2.36 2.09
CA GLY A 9 -1.27 3.44 1.72
C GLY A 9 -1.46 3.81 0.26
N LEU A 10 -1.42 5.10 -0.03
CA LEU A 10 -1.28 5.63 -1.39
C LEU A 10 0.06 6.34 -1.48
N SER A 11 0.80 6.11 -2.57
CA SER A 11 2.08 6.80 -2.82
C SER A 11 1.90 7.83 -3.92
N PHE A 12 1.86 9.11 -3.52
CA PHE A 12 1.81 10.23 -4.44
C PHE A 12 3.23 10.69 -4.79
N PRO A 13 3.67 10.55 -6.05
CA PRO A 13 5.02 10.94 -6.43
C PRO A 13 5.24 12.43 -6.19
N GLY A 14 6.38 12.78 -5.59
CA GLY A 14 6.73 14.16 -5.26
C GLY A 14 6.16 14.69 -3.94
N CYS A 15 5.24 13.97 -3.28
CA CYS A 15 4.79 14.35 -1.94
C CYS A 15 5.79 13.87 -0.86
N PRO A 16 6.09 14.70 0.16
CA PRO A 16 7.03 14.33 1.21
C PRO A 16 6.45 13.25 2.13
N THR A 17 7.33 12.56 2.85
CA THR A 17 6.96 11.72 3.98
C THR A 17 6.42 12.64 5.10
N THR A 18 5.28 12.28 5.67
CA THR A 18 4.59 13.10 6.69
C THR A 18 4.51 12.41 8.04
N HIS A 19 4.87 11.13 8.08
CA HIS A 19 4.89 10.31 9.27
C HIS A 19 6.29 9.73 9.41
N GLN A 20 6.87 9.90 10.59
CA GLN A 20 8.13 9.31 10.98
C GLN A 20 7.89 8.45 12.22
N GLN A 21 8.30 7.18 12.17
CA GLN A 21 8.22 6.28 13.32
C GLN A 21 9.60 5.74 13.64
N GLN A 22 10.01 5.86 14.91
CA GLN A 22 11.26 5.30 15.39
C GLN A 22 10.98 3.99 16.13
N PHE A 23 11.51 2.89 15.60
CA PHE A 23 11.43 1.57 16.22
C PHE A 23 12.76 1.21 16.88
N GLN A 24 12.69 0.64 18.09
CA GLN A 24 13.82 -0.02 18.73
C GLN A 24 13.66 -1.51 18.50
N LEU A 25 14.53 -2.12 17.67
CA LEU A 25 14.58 -3.58 17.59
C LEU A 25 15.19 -4.11 18.89
N PHE A 26 14.39 -4.86 19.65
CA PHE A 26 14.87 -5.65 20.78
C PHE A 26 15.18 -7.06 20.29
N ASP A 27 16.36 -7.26 19.69
CA ASP A 27 16.84 -8.62 19.39
C ASP A 27 17.39 -9.26 20.67
N GLN A 28 16.81 -10.39 21.08
CA GLN A 28 17.19 -11.15 22.27
C GLN A 28 18.47 -12.00 22.09
N THR A 29 19.17 -11.89 20.96
CA THR A 29 20.40 -12.65 20.71
C THR A 29 21.60 -11.72 20.56
N GLN A 30 22.33 -11.60 21.67
CA GLN A 30 23.76 -11.31 21.77
C GLN A 30 24.31 -10.09 20.97
N SER A 31 24.58 -9.04 21.73
CA SER A 31 25.72 -8.13 21.57
C SER A 31 25.86 -7.34 20.26
N PHE A 32 24.89 -6.51 19.89
CA PHE A 32 25.15 -5.34 19.03
C PHE A 32 24.27 -4.16 19.45
N GLN A 33 24.86 -2.96 19.45
CA GLN A 33 24.19 -1.67 19.75
C GLN A 33 22.81 -1.62 19.08
N GLY A 34 21.75 -1.40 19.86
CA GLY A 34 20.38 -1.36 19.35
C GLY A 34 20.26 -0.39 18.17
N GLN A 35 20.17 -0.93 16.97
CA GLN A 35 19.98 -0.13 15.77
C GLN A 35 18.60 0.51 15.86
N LYS A 36 18.58 1.84 15.93
CA LYS A 36 17.36 2.62 15.80
C LYS A 36 16.92 2.53 14.35
N PHE A 37 15.78 1.91 14.09
CA PHE A 37 15.17 1.92 12.77
C PHE A 37 14.25 3.14 12.70
N ILE A 38 14.53 4.04 11.75
CA ILE A 38 13.67 5.19 11.46
C ILE A 38 12.92 4.85 10.19
N ASP A 39 11.61 4.77 10.30
CA ASP A 39 10.71 4.64 9.16
C ASP A 39 10.13 6.01 8.83
N GLU A 40 10.14 6.36 7.54
CA GLU A 40 9.51 7.56 7.05
C GLU A 40 8.58 7.18 5.90
N HIS A 41 7.31 7.57 6.00
CA HIS A 41 6.34 7.23 4.98
C HIS A 41 5.30 8.33 4.77
N GLN A 42 4.61 8.24 3.64
CA GLN A 42 3.41 9.04 3.40
C GLN A 42 2.26 8.57 4.30
N LYS A 43 1.18 9.35 4.29
CA LYS A 43 0.02 9.09 5.16
C LYS A 43 -0.59 7.71 4.89
N ILE A 44 -0.81 6.96 5.96
CA ILE A 44 -1.53 5.68 5.95
C ILE A 44 -2.97 5.94 6.41
N HIS A 45 -3.91 5.29 5.74
CA HIS A 45 -5.35 5.42 5.99
C HIS A 45 -5.89 4.14 6.61
N GLN A 46 -6.66 4.25 7.68
CA GLN A 46 -7.43 3.11 8.19
C GLN A 46 -8.70 2.96 7.35
N LEU A 47 -8.97 1.75 6.86
CA LEU A 47 -10.20 1.40 6.15
C LEU A 47 -11.01 0.36 6.93
N ARG A 48 -12.33 0.51 6.90
CA ARG A 48 -13.32 -0.34 7.56
C ARG A 48 -14.45 -0.69 6.60
N GLN A 49 -15.26 -1.67 6.98
CA GLN A 49 -16.47 -2.01 6.23
C GLN A 49 -17.37 -0.78 6.02
N GLY A 50 -17.80 -0.58 4.77
CA GLY A 50 -18.58 0.57 4.33
C GLY A 50 -17.74 1.67 3.69
N ASP A 51 -16.41 1.71 3.91
CA ASP A 51 -15.57 2.78 3.38
C ASP A 51 -15.40 2.67 1.85
N VAL A 52 -15.37 3.84 1.20
CA VAL A 52 -15.06 3.99 -0.23
C VAL A 52 -13.81 4.84 -0.36
N THR A 53 -12.85 4.37 -1.14
CA THR A 53 -11.59 5.07 -1.41
C THR A 53 -11.44 5.27 -2.90
N VAL A 54 -11.03 6.47 -3.31
CA VAL A 54 -10.75 6.81 -4.70
C VAL A 54 -9.27 6.58 -4.98
N LEU A 55 -8.98 5.86 -6.06
CA LEU A 55 -7.63 5.56 -6.51
C LEU A 55 -7.40 6.26 -7.85
N PRO A 56 -6.61 7.36 -7.90
CA PRO A 56 -6.27 8.01 -9.16
C PRO A 56 -5.41 7.09 -10.03
N ALA A 57 -5.56 7.21 -11.35
CA ALA A 57 -4.65 6.54 -12.30
C ALA A 57 -3.20 6.98 -12.03
N GLY A 58 -2.24 6.05 -12.12
CA GLY A 58 -0.83 6.34 -11.83
C GLY A 58 -0.42 6.12 -10.37
N VAL A 59 -1.36 6.06 -9.42
CA VAL A 59 -1.04 6.07 -7.99
C VAL A 59 -0.86 4.65 -7.44
N ALA A 60 0.34 4.41 -6.90
CA ALA A 60 0.65 3.16 -6.22
C ALA A 60 -0.19 3.03 -4.95
N HIS A 61 -0.74 1.85 -4.71
CA HIS A 61 -1.44 1.58 -3.47
C HIS A 61 -1.19 0.16 -2.96
N TRP A 62 -1.36 0.01 -1.65
CA TRP A 62 -1.28 -1.28 -0.97
C TRP A 62 -2.36 -1.33 0.10
N PHE A 63 -2.73 -2.56 0.48
CA PHE A 63 -3.67 -2.80 1.56
C PHE A 63 -3.13 -3.90 2.49
N TYR A 64 -3.19 -3.65 3.78
CA TYR A 64 -2.83 -4.62 4.83
C TYR A 64 -4.06 -4.94 5.68
N ASN A 65 -4.41 -6.22 5.75
CA ASN A 65 -5.46 -6.69 6.67
C ASN A 65 -4.93 -6.68 8.10
N SER A 66 -5.53 -5.86 8.97
CA SER A 66 -5.16 -5.76 10.39
C SER A 66 -6.17 -6.40 11.34
N GLY A 67 -7.16 -7.13 10.81
CA GLY A 67 -8.15 -7.86 11.59
C GLY A 67 -8.03 -9.37 11.44
N ASP A 68 -8.72 -10.07 12.34
CA ASP A 68 -8.77 -11.54 12.36
C ASP A 68 -9.82 -12.10 11.37
N THR A 69 -10.60 -11.22 10.74
CA THR A 69 -11.60 -11.55 9.74
C THR A 69 -11.07 -11.36 8.32
N PRO A 70 -11.50 -12.17 7.34
CA PRO A 70 -11.23 -11.90 5.94
C PRO A 70 -11.70 -10.51 5.51
N VAL A 71 -10.87 -9.83 4.72
CA VAL A 71 -11.22 -8.55 4.08
C VAL A 71 -11.75 -8.82 2.67
N ILE A 72 -12.84 -8.14 2.32
CA ILE A 72 -13.41 -8.16 0.96
C ILE A 72 -13.46 -6.73 0.42
N ILE A 73 -12.67 -6.48 -0.64
CA ILE A 73 -12.57 -5.21 -1.35
C ILE A 73 -13.01 -5.44 -2.80
N ILE A 74 -13.91 -4.57 -3.28
CA ILE A 74 -14.30 -4.52 -4.68
C ILE A 74 -13.55 -3.36 -5.32
N TYR A 75 -12.84 -3.64 -6.42
CA TYR A 75 -12.24 -2.61 -7.27
C TYR A 75 -13.14 -2.37 -8.48
N VAL A 76 -13.45 -1.11 -8.76
CA VAL A 76 -14.18 -0.68 -9.96
C VAL A 76 -13.30 0.30 -10.71
N TYR A 77 -12.92 -0.05 -11.93
CA TYR A 77 -12.06 0.77 -12.77
C TYR A 77 -12.86 1.40 -13.91
N ASP A 78 -12.76 2.71 -14.04
CA ASP A 78 -13.26 3.43 -15.21
C ASP A 78 -12.19 3.41 -16.31
N VAL A 79 -12.21 2.36 -17.13
CA VAL A 79 -11.27 2.19 -18.26
C VAL A 79 -11.44 3.23 -19.36
N ASN A 80 -12.59 3.92 -19.40
CA ASN A 80 -12.88 4.96 -20.38
C ASN A 80 -12.58 6.37 -19.86
N ASN A 81 -12.07 6.48 -18.63
CA ASN A 81 -11.69 7.75 -18.04
C ASN A 81 -10.61 8.46 -18.88
N ASN A 82 -10.70 9.79 -19.02
CA ASN A 82 -9.70 10.58 -19.76
C ASN A 82 -8.29 10.50 -19.15
N ALA A 83 -8.15 10.09 -17.89
CA ALA A 83 -6.85 9.82 -17.28
C ALA A 83 -6.16 8.56 -17.85
N ASN A 84 -6.90 7.66 -18.52
CA ASN A 84 -6.35 6.49 -19.20
C ASN A 84 -5.97 6.85 -20.64
N GLN A 85 -4.68 6.99 -20.89
CA GLN A 85 -4.13 7.32 -22.22
C GLN A 85 -3.61 6.08 -22.98
N LEU A 86 -3.75 4.88 -22.41
CA LEU A 86 -3.24 3.65 -23.01
C LEU A 86 -4.15 3.16 -24.14
N GLU A 87 -3.53 2.61 -25.19
CA GLU A 87 -4.25 1.90 -26.25
C GLU A 87 -3.72 0.45 -26.38
N PRO A 88 -4.60 -0.58 -26.36
CA PRO A 88 -6.04 -0.49 -26.14
C PRO A 88 -6.38 -0.16 -24.68
N ARG A 89 -7.38 0.70 -24.47
CA ARG A 89 -7.81 1.18 -23.13
C ARG A 89 -8.21 0.09 -22.14
N HIS A 90 -8.63 -1.07 -22.62
CA HIS A 90 -9.03 -2.22 -21.81
C HIS A 90 -7.84 -3.06 -21.30
N LYS A 91 -6.60 -2.66 -21.59
CA LYS A 91 -5.45 -3.30 -20.98
C LYS A 91 -5.53 -3.10 -19.48
N TRP A 92 -5.38 -4.17 -18.71
CA TRP A 92 -5.31 -4.13 -17.25
C TRP A 92 -3.83 -4.07 -16.85
N PRO A 93 -3.19 -2.89 -16.69
CA PRO A 93 -1.82 -2.84 -16.21
C PRO A 93 -1.83 -3.04 -14.70
N ALA A 94 -1.90 -4.30 -14.25
CA ALA A 94 -1.61 -4.63 -12.87
C ALA A 94 -0.14 -5.07 -12.80
N GLU A 95 0.74 -4.17 -12.33
CA GLU A 95 2.10 -4.55 -11.97
C GLU A 95 2.20 -4.71 -10.45
N VAL A 96 2.76 -5.86 -10.05
CA VAL A 96 2.90 -6.26 -8.66
C VAL A 96 4.36 -6.11 -8.25
N PHE A 97 4.63 -5.24 -7.28
CA PHE A 97 5.94 -5.19 -6.62
C PHE A 97 5.86 -5.96 -5.31
N GLN A 98 6.74 -6.96 -5.16
CA GLN A 98 6.89 -7.69 -3.90
C GLN A 98 8.17 -7.24 -3.21
N ALA A 99 8.07 -6.83 -1.96
CA ALA A 99 9.26 -6.64 -1.12
C ALA A 99 9.87 -8.01 -0.79
N ASN A 100 11.20 -8.13 -0.87
CA ASN A 100 11.91 -9.36 -0.54
C ASN A 100 11.73 -9.70 0.96
N PRO A 101 11.15 -10.86 1.32
CA PRO A 101 10.71 -11.18 2.69
C PRO A 101 11.85 -11.36 3.70
N ARG A 102 13.12 -11.32 3.29
CA ARG A 102 14.28 -11.48 4.19
C ARG A 102 14.44 -10.37 5.26
N ARG A 103 13.59 -9.34 5.26
CA ARG A 103 13.57 -8.26 6.27
C ARG A 103 12.26 -8.14 7.06
N GLY A 104 11.53 -9.24 7.24
CA GLY A 104 10.52 -9.34 8.31
C GLY A 104 9.17 -8.66 8.05
N PHE A 105 8.97 -8.02 6.90
CA PHE A 105 7.65 -7.57 6.49
C PHE A 105 6.92 -8.69 5.76
N GLY A 106 5.85 -9.19 6.40
CA GLY A 106 4.90 -10.12 5.78
C GLY A 106 4.36 -9.56 4.46
N TYR A 107 3.96 -10.49 3.57
CA TYR A 107 3.54 -10.26 2.19
C TYR A 107 2.78 -8.94 1.97
N SER A 108 3.50 -7.87 1.63
CA SER A 108 2.90 -6.62 1.19
C SER A 108 2.83 -6.66 -0.33
N LEU A 109 1.61 -6.76 -0.85
CA LEU A 109 1.32 -6.65 -2.27
C LEU A 109 1.17 -5.16 -2.60
N PHE A 110 2.15 -4.61 -3.31
CA PHE A 110 2.02 -3.28 -3.88
C PHE A 110 1.46 -3.41 -5.29
N VAL A 111 0.34 -2.75 -5.58
CA VAL A 111 -0.29 -2.75 -6.90
C VAL A 111 -0.17 -1.35 -7.48
N TYR A 112 0.46 -1.27 -8.66
CA TYR A 112 0.59 -0.03 -9.43
C TYR A 112 -0.26 -0.14 -10.69
N PHE A 113 -0.90 0.97 -11.06
CA PHE A 113 -1.45 1.21 -12.39
C PHE A 113 -0.72 2.42 -12.96
N TYR A 114 0.16 2.27 -13.95
CA TYR A 114 0.74 3.42 -14.65
C TYR A 114 -0.15 3.85 -15.81
N GLY A 115 -0.45 5.14 -15.87
CA GLY A 115 -0.79 5.84 -17.11
C GLY A 115 0.21 6.96 -17.29
N PHE A 116 1.06 6.87 -18.31
CA PHE A 116 1.68 8.03 -18.95
C PHE A 116 0.99 8.20 -20.30
#